data_AF-A0A6B3H3Q9-F1
#
_entry.id   AF-A0A6B3H3Q9-F1
#
_cell.length_a   1.000
_cell.length_b   1.000
_cell.length_c   1.000
_cell.angle_alpha   90.00
_cell.angle_beta   90.00
_cell.angle_gamma   90.00
#
_symmetry.space_group_name_H-M   'P 1'
#
loop_
_entity.id
_entity.type
_entity.pdbx_description
1 polymer ?
#
loop_
_entity_poly.entity_id
_entity_poly.type
_entity_poly.pdbx_seq_one_letter_code
_entity_poly.pdbx_strand_id
1 'polypeptide(L)'
;MTPITHVEGRRLALSNLDTILYPATGFTKGEVLHYYASMAPVLLPQLRDRPLSFLRYPDGAEGETFFAKNVPPGTPDWVRVATVPRSARDTTSARQVVVDDLPSLMWAANLVTEFHTPQWRAEDPGEADRLVLDLDPGAPAGIAECCEVALLLRERLAADGLTAWVKTSGSKGLHLLVPLTGAPSRAVTAYAKELALAATREAPELVVHRMAKRLRAGKVFVDFSQNSASKTTATPYTLRARPHPTVSAPLTWEEVATRGEGPLPGLRIEASEALARVERHGDLLAPLSDGRAAAPLPGS
;
A
#
# COMPACT_ATOMS: atom_id res chain seq x y z
N MET A 1 31.68 12.55 -4.46
CA MET A 1 31.58 12.51 -2.98
C MET A 1 30.11 12.32 -2.63
N THR A 2 29.75 11.37 -1.77
CA THR A 2 28.34 11.16 -1.39
C THR A 2 27.84 12.39 -0.61
N PRO A 3 26.83 13.12 -1.10
CA PRO A 3 26.33 14.28 -0.39
C PRO A 3 25.79 13.89 0.99
N ILE A 4 26.11 14.72 1.98
CA ILE A 4 25.64 14.58 3.35
C ILE A 4 24.58 15.65 3.57
N THR A 5 23.42 15.24 4.06
CA THR A 5 22.35 16.13 4.50
C THR A 5 22.05 15.94 5.98
N HIS A 6 21.40 16.93 6.59
CA HIS A 6 20.88 16.85 7.95
C HIS A 6 19.36 16.96 7.89
N VAL A 7 18.67 15.94 8.40
CA VAL A 7 17.21 15.89 8.46
C VAL A 7 16.85 15.74 9.93
N GLU A 8 16.18 16.74 10.50
CA GLU A 8 15.77 16.76 11.93
C GLU A 8 16.90 16.36 12.90
N GLY A 9 18.11 16.90 12.66
CA GLY A 9 19.30 16.62 13.49
C GLY A 9 20.00 15.28 13.21
N ARG A 10 19.49 14.45 12.30
CA ARG A 10 20.14 13.21 11.85
C ARG A 10 20.98 13.45 10.60
N ARG A 11 22.23 13.00 10.64
CA ARG A 11 23.15 13.06 9.50
C ARG A 11 22.91 11.88 8.56
N LEU A 12 22.62 12.17 7.29
CA LEU A 12 22.32 11.18 6.26
C LEU A 12 23.26 11.32 5.06
N ALA A 13 23.86 10.21 4.63
CA ALA A 13 24.60 10.14 3.38
C ALA A 13 23.66 9.63 2.27
N LEU A 14 23.27 10.52 1.35
CA LEU A 14 22.41 10.19 0.22
C LEU A 14 23.28 9.96 -1.00
N SER A 15 23.13 8.83 -1.68
CA SER A 15 24.02 8.43 -2.77
C SER A 15 23.27 8.32 -4.09
N ASN A 16 24.01 8.46 -5.20
CA ASN A 16 23.52 8.18 -6.55
C ASN A 16 22.26 8.98 -6.92
N LEU A 17 22.22 10.27 -6.55
CA LEU A 17 21.04 11.11 -6.70
C LEU A 17 20.62 11.27 -8.17
N ASP A 18 21.58 11.33 -9.09
CA ASP A 18 21.33 11.49 -10.53
C ASP A 18 20.95 10.18 -11.23
N THR A 19 20.94 9.05 -10.51
CA THR A 19 20.54 7.76 -11.09
C THR A 19 19.07 7.80 -11.49
N ILE A 20 18.80 7.55 -12.76
CA ILE A 20 17.45 7.38 -13.30
C ILE A 20 16.89 6.06 -12.78
N LEU A 21 15.85 6.12 -11.94
CA LEU A 21 15.16 4.93 -11.43
C LEU A 21 13.94 4.56 -12.29
N TYR A 22 13.43 5.53 -13.06
CA TYR A 22 12.24 5.42 -13.91
C TYR A 22 12.56 5.80 -15.36
N PRO A 23 13.01 4.84 -16.18
CA PRO A 23 13.55 5.12 -17.50
C PRO A 23 12.55 5.77 -18.45
N ALA A 24 11.24 5.49 -18.32
CA ALA A 24 10.22 6.05 -19.21
C ALA A 24 9.99 7.56 -19.02
N THR A 25 10.46 8.13 -17.91
CA THR A 25 10.25 9.54 -17.56
C THR A 25 11.54 10.29 -17.24
N GLY A 26 12.67 9.57 -17.10
CA GLY A 26 13.92 10.14 -16.61
C GLY A 26 13.93 10.43 -15.11
N PHE A 27 12.87 10.04 -14.36
CA PHE A 27 12.73 10.39 -12.95
C PHE A 27 13.85 9.73 -12.11
N THR A 28 14.60 10.60 -11.44
CA THR A 28 15.86 10.30 -10.75
C THR A 28 15.63 9.87 -9.29
N LYS A 29 16.67 9.29 -8.68
CA LYS A 29 16.67 8.98 -7.25
C LYS A 29 16.53 10.22 -6.38
N GLY A 30 17.13 11.35 -6.78
CA GLY A 30 16.96 12.64 -6.11
C GLY A 30 15.50 13.07 -6.09
N GLU A 31 14.77 12.88 -7.19
CA GLU A 31 13.34 13.17 -7.28
C GLU A 31 12.48 12.19 -6.46
N VAL A 32 12.86 10.91 -6.36
CA VAL A 32 12.23 9.95 -5.44
C VAL A 32 12.35 10.42 -3.99
N LEU A 33 13.55 10.84 -3.60
CA LEU A 33 13.82 11.35 -2.25
C LEU A 33 13.04 12.65 -1.99
N HIS A 34 12.99 13.56 -2.97
CA HIS A 34 12.19 14.76 -2.89
C HIS A 34 10.70 14.45 -2.73
N TYR A 35 10.15 13.54 -3.55
CA TYR A 35 8.76 13.10 -3.46
C TYR A 35 8.44 12.58 -2.05
N TYR A 36 9.28 11.70 -1.49
CA TYR A 36 9.03 11.15 -0.16
C TYR A 36 9.15 12.17 0.95
N ALA A 37 10.09 13.13 0.86
CA ALA A 37 10.17 14.24 1.79
C ALA A 37 8.90 15.09 1.76
N SER A 38 8.40 15.42 0.56
CA SER A 38 7.21 16.24 0.36
C SER A 38 5.91 15.52 0.78
N MET A 39 5.85 14.20 0.63
CA MET A 39 4.70 13.38 1.02
C MET A 39 4.74 12.93 2.49
N ALA A 40 5.83 13.20 3.22
CA ALA A 40 6.01 12.73 4.59
C ALA A 40 4.82 13.04 5.52
N PRO A 41 4.18 14.23 5.49
CA PRO A 41 3.04 14.53 6.36
C PRO A 41 1.85 13.57 6.21
N VAL A 42 1.63 13.01 5.01
CA VAL A 42 0.49 12.11 4.73
C VAL A 42 0.91 10.64 4.62
N LEU A 43 2.18 10.37 4.31
CA LEU A 43 2.73 9.01 4.22
C LEU A 43 3.13 8.44 5.58
N LEU A 44 3.78 9.23 6.45
CA LEU A 44 4.25 8.76 7.75
C LEU A 44 3.12 8.20 8.64
N PRO A 45 1.92 8.82 8.72
CA PRO A 45 0.80 8.24 9.45
C PRO A 45 0.40 6.83 8.96
N GLN A 46 0.66 6.49 7.70
CA GLN A 46 0.34 5.19 7.09
C GLN A 46 1.44 4.15 7.34
N LEU A 47 2.68 4.59 7.59
CA LEU A 47 3.85 3.76 7.92
C LEU A 47 4.00 3.53 9.42
N ARG A 48 3.53 4.47 10.24
CA ARG A 48 3.79 4.53 11.68
C ARG A 48 3.47 3.22 12.40
N ASP A 49 4.41 2.78 13.23
CA ASP A 49 4.41 1.55 14.01
C ASP A 49 4.33 0.26 13.18
N ARG A 50 4.44 0.31 11.84
CA ARG A 50 4.32 -0.87 10.99
C ARG A 50 5.69 -1.38 10.56
N PRO A 51 6.03 -2.66 10.83
CA PRO A 51 7.28 -3.24 10.39
C PRO A 51 7.26 -3.46 8.88
N LEU A 52 8.24 -2.90 8.18
CA LEU A 52 8.26 -2.86 6.73
C LEU A 52 8.85 -4.12 6.11
N SER A 53 8.29 -4.49 4.97
CA SER A 53 8.97 -5.33 3.98
C SER A 53 9.53 -4.43 2.89
N PHE A 54 10.86 -4.43 2.72
CA PHE A 54 11.52 -3.63 1.70
C PHE A 54 11.56 -4.38 0.37
N LEU A 55 11.02 -3.79 -0.69
CA LEU A 55 11.31 -4.24 -2.04
C LEU A 55 12.54 -3.49 -2.55
N ARG A 56 13.68 -4.19 -2.63
CA ARG A 56 14.94 -3.57 -3.08
C ARG A 56 15.00 -3.60 -4.60
N TYR A 57 15.46 -2.46 -5.15
CA TYR A 57 15.53 -2.19 -6.58
C TYR A 57 16.83 -1.44 -6.92
N PRO A 58 18.01 -2.05 -6.67
CA PRO A 58 19.28 -1.33 -6.72
C PRO A 58 19.58 -0.71 -8.09
N ASP A 59 19.13 -1.34 -9.18
CA ASP A 59 19.43 -0.94 -10.56
C ASP A 59 18.25 -0.31 -11.32
N GLY A 60 17.18 0.12 -10.62
CA GLY A 60 15.97 0.72 -11.24
C GLY A 60 15.14 -0.28 -12.07
N ALA A 61 13.92 0.11 -12.50
CA ALA A 61 12.77 -0.74 -12.90
C ALA A 61 12.97 -1.94 -13.89
N GLU A 62 14.17 -2.17 -14.41
CA GLU A 62 14.51 -3.27 -15.33
C GLU A 62 15.50 -4.29 -14.72
N GLY A 63 16.10 -3.99 -13.56
CA GLY A 63 17.03 -4.86 -12.84
C GLY A 63 16.39 -5.89 -11.89
N GLU A 64 17.22 -6.56 -11.07
CA GLU A 64 16.77 -7.55 -10.10
C GLU A 64 15.89 -6.95 -8.99
N THR A 65 14.88 -7.70 -8.57
CA THR A 65 13.98 -7.32 -7.47
C THR A 65 13.95 -8.40 -6.40
N PHE A 66 14.11 -8.00 -5.14
CA PHE A 66 13.92 -8.93 -4.02
C PHE A 66 13.31 -8.24 -2.80
N PHE A 67 12.46 -8.98 -2.10
CA PHE A 67 11.89 -8.56 -0.82
C PHE A 67 12.87 -8.88 0.31
N ALA A 68 13.37 -7.84 0.98
CA ALA A 68 14.14 -7.93 2.20
C ALA A 68 13.24 -7.57 3.39
N LYS A 69 12.94 -8.56 4.23
CA LYS A 69 12.24 -8.31 5.51
C LYS A 69 13.21 -8.01 6.65
N ASN A 70 14.45 -8.51 6.57
CA ASN A 70 15.44 -8.31 7.61
C ASN A 70 16.07 -6.90 7.54
N VAL A 71 16.47 -6.39 8.70
CA VAL A 71 17.21 -5.13 8.83
C VAL A 71 18.46 -5.13 7.92
N PRO A 72 18.62 -4.12 7.03
CA PRO A 72 19.81 -4.01 6.18
C PRO A 72 21.11 -3.84 6.99
N PRO A 73 22.25 -4.39 6.53
CA PRO A 73 23.55 -4.08 7.11
C PRO A 73 23.83 -2.57 7.08
N GLY A 74 24.44 -2.04 8.14
CA GLY A 74 24.72 -0.60 8.24
C GLY A 74 23.50 0.26 8.55
N THR A 75 22.40 -0.33 9.02
CA THR A 75 21.25 0.43 9.55
C THR A 75 21.71 1.29 10.72
N PRO A 76 21.46 2.63 10.70
CA PRO A 76 21.81 3.51 11.80
C PRO A 76 21.11 3.11 13.11
N ASP A 77 21.77 3.37 14.23
CA ASP A 77 21.30 3.05 15.59
C ASP A 77 19.97 3.73 15.95
N TRP A 78 19.70 4.90 15.35
CA TRP A 78 18.49 5.67 15.56
C TRP A 78 17.30 5.20 14.71
N VAL A 79 17.49 4.31 13.73
CA VAL A 79 16.38 3.72 12.99
C VAL A 79 15.70 2.68 13.86
N ARG A 80 14.40 2.85 14.12
CA ARG A 80 13.61 1.91 14.92
C ARG A 80 13.55 0.54 14.24
N VAL A 81 13.75 -0.51 15.05
CA VAL A 81 13.64 -1.90 14.62
C VAL A 81 12.68 -2.63 15.55
N ALA A 82 11.69 -3.29 14.97
CA ALA A 82 10.76 -4.17 15.67
C ALA A 82 11.19 -5.64 15.55
N THR A 83 10.99 -6.39 16.63
CA THR A 83 11.13 -7.85 16.64
C THR A 83 9.75 -8.47 16.47
N VAL A 84 9.54 -9.19 15.37
CA VAL A 84 8.22 -9.73 14.98
C VAL A 84 8.30 -11.21 14.65
N PRO A 85 7.20 -11.98 14.74
CA PRO A 85 7.18 -13.37 14.31
C PRO A 85 7.53 -13.50 12.82
N ARG A 86 8.30 -14.53 12.44
CA ARG A 86 8.58 -14.80 11.01
C ARG A 86 7.34 -15.26 10.25
N SER A 87 6.50 -16.04 10.91
CA SER A 87 5.20 -16.46 10.40
C SER A 87 4.30 -16.84 11.57
N ALA A 88 3.00 -17.00 11.31
CA ALA A 88 2.04 -17.44 12.34
C ALA A 88 2.34 -18.84 12.92
N ARG A 89 3.20 -19.64 12.28
CA ARG A 89 3.57 -21.00 12.71
C ARG A 89 5.03 -21.12 13.16
N ASP A 90 5.80 -20.04 13.08
CA ASP A 90 7.24 -20.04 13.37
C ASP A 90 7.48 -19.30 14.69
N THR A 91 8.06 -19.99 15.67
CA THR A 91 8.39 -19.44 16.99
C THR A 91 9.65 -18.57 16.96
N THR A 92 10.36 -18.53 15.83
CA THR A 92 11.51 -17.65 15.65
C THR A 92 11.08 -16.23 15.24
N SER A 93 11.84 -15.25 15.70
CA SER A 93 11.61 -13.84 15.39
C SER A 93 12.47 -13.36 14.21
N ALA A 94 11.94 -12.38 13.49
CA ALA A 94 12.65 -11.55 12.55
C ALA A 94 12.76 -10.12 13.11
N ARG A 95 13.79 -9.41 12.67
CA ARG A 95 13.96 -7.98 12.94
C ARG A 95 13.59 -7.22 11.68
N GLN A 96 12.65 -6.29 11.79
CA GLN A 96 12.17 -5.49 10.65
C GLN A 96 12.25 -4.01 11.01
N VAL A 97 12.51 -3.17 10.00
CA VAL A 97 12.56 -1.71 10.20
C VAL A 97 11.15 -1.16 10.39
N VAL A 98 11.02 -0.17 11.28
CA VAL A 98 9.83 0.67 11.39
C VAL A 98 10.22 2.11 11.00
N VAL A 99 9.42 2.75 10.15
CA VAL A 99 9.66 4.12 9.68
C VAL A 99 8.59 5.03 10.26
N ASP A 100 8.95 5.77 11.31
CA ASP A 100 8.02 6.62 12.08
C ASP A 100 8.25 8.12 11.88
N ASP A 101 9.39 8.50 11.31
CA ASP A 101 9.84 9.88 11.18
C ASP A 101 10.50 10.18 9.82
N LEU A 102 10.67 11.47 9.54
CA LEU A 102 11.23 11.95 8.27
C LEU A 102 12.69 11.47 8.05
N PRO A 103 13.59 11.50 9.04
CA PRO A 103 14.94 10.94 8.89
C PRO A 103 14.95 9.47 8.48
N SER A 104 14.12 8.63 9.12
CA SER A 104 14.02 7.20 8.81
C SER A 104 13.41 6.98 7.44
N LEU A 105 12.43 7.80 7.05
CA LEU A 105 11.84 7.76 5.71
C LEU A 105 12.88 8.11 4.64
N MET A 106 13.63 9.19 4.83
CA MET A 106 14.68 9.61 3.90
C MET A 106 15.80 8.58 3.79
N TRP A 107 16.21 7.99 4.91
CA TRP A 107 17.16 6.88 4.92
C TRP A 107 16.63 5.65 4.17
N ALA A 108 15.39 5.24 4.43
CA ALA A 108 14.81 4.07 3.80
C ALA A 108 14.55 4.29 2.30
N ALA A 109 14.06 5.47 1.91
CA ALA A 109 13.85 5.87 0.51
C ALA A 109 15.16 5.93 -0.29
N ASN A 110 16.30 6.19 0.38
CA ASN A 110 17.61 6.11 -0.25
C ASN A 110 18.03 4.65 -0.57
N LEU A 111 17.37 3.66 0.04
CA LEU A 111 17.63 2.23 -0.16
C LEU A 111 16.57 1.53 -1.03
N VAL A 112 15.32 1.99 -1.00
CA VAL A 112 14.19 1.38 -1.70
C VAL A 112 13.20 2.40 -2.24
N THR A 113 12.46 2.00 -3.26
CA THR A 113 11.45 2.84 -3.89
C THR A 113 10.03 2.51 -3.43
N GLU A 114 9.74 1.26 -3.04
CA GLU A 114 8.39 0.86 -2.58
C GLU A 114 8.37 0.48 -1.09
N PHE A 115 7.38 0.99 -0.37
CA PHE A 115 7.10 0.64 1.02
C PHE A 115 5.86 -0.25 1.12
N HIS A 116 6.04 -1.42 1.73
CA HIS A 116 4.95 -2.38 1.98
C HIS A 116 4.78 -2.59 3.47
N THR A 117 3.54 -2.43 3.94
CA THR A 117 3.18 -2.52 5.36
C THR A 117 2.17 -3.67 5.59
N PRO A 118 2.26 -4.38 6.73
CA PRO A 118 1.20 -5.29 7.15
C PRO A 118 -0.06 -4.53 7.57
N GLN A 119 -1.11 -5.29 7.88
CA GLN A 119 -2.42 -4.78 8.34
C GLN A 119 -2.46 -4.62 9.87
N TRP A 120 -1.34 -4.81 10.54
CA TRP A 120 -1.16 -4.75 12.01
C TRP A 120 0.03 -3.86 12.36
N ARG A 121 0.24 -3.59 13.66
CA ARG A 121 1.35 -2.76 14.20
C ARG A 121 2.35 -3.61 14.98
N ALA A 122 3.59 -3.15 15.08
CA ALA A 122 4.70 -3.85 15.70
C ALA A 122 4.43 -4.33 17.14
N GLU A 123 3.59 -3.60 17.88
CA GLU A 123 3.21 -3.92 19.25
C GLU A 123 2.27 -5.13 19.35
N ASP A 124 1.38 -5.29 18.36
CA ASP A 124 0.41 -6.40 18.31
C ASP A 124 0.50 -7.19 16.99
N PRO A 125 1.58 -7.96 16.75
CA PRO A 125 1.73 -8.72 15.52
C PRO A 125 0.58 -9.72 15.29
N GLY A 126 -0.14 -9.53 14.18
CA GLY A 126 -1.26 -10.39 13.80
C GLY A 126 -2.63 -9.91 14.27
N GLU A 127 -2.71 -8.84 15.06
CA GLU A 127 -3.96 -8.14 15.36
C GLU A 127 -4.11 -6.97 14.38
N ALA A 128 -4.98 -7.15 13.40
CA ALA A 128 -5.14 -6.22 12.30
C ALA A 128 -5.98 -5.00 12.72
N ASP A 129 -5.45 -3.81 12.47
CA ASP A 129 -6.12 -2.52 12.67
C ASP A 129 -6.72 -1.97 11.37
N ARG A 130 -6.65 -2.75 10.29
CA ARG A 130 -7.30 -2.45 9.02
C ARG A 130 -7.58 -3.71 8.20
N LEU A 131 -8.66 -3.67 7.42
CA LEU A 131 -8.98 -4.64 6.38
C LEU A 131 -8.61 -4.10 5.00
N VAL A 132 -8.14 -4.98 4.12
CA VAL A 132 -7.82 -4.70 2.71
C VAL A 132 -8.56 -5.65 1.78
N LEU A 133 -9.21 -5.11 0.75
CA LEU A 133 -9.64 -5.89 -0.43
C LEU A 133 -8.83 -5.40 -1.63
N ASP A 134 -7.99 -6.27 -2.18
CA ASP A 134 -7.17 -5.97 -3.37
C ASP A 134 -7.89 -6.46 -4.63
N LEU A 135 -8.15 -5.55 -5.55
CA LEU A 135 -8.93 -5.76 -6.77
C LEU A 135 -7.99 -5.84 -7.97
N ASP A 136 -7.81 -7.05 -8.47
CA ASP A 136 -6.89 -7.38 -9.56
C ASP A 136 -7.65 -7.75 -10.84
N PRO A 137 -7.63 -6.92 -11.89
CA PRO A 137 -8.34 -7.24 -13.12
C PRO A 137 -7.58 -8.28 -13.96
N GLY A 138 -8.31 -9.26 -14.49
CA GLY A 138 -7.81 -10.20 -15.49
C GLY A 138 -8.25 -9.82 -16.90
N ALA A 139 -7.28 -9.65 -17.80
CA ALA A 139 -7.54 -9.22 -19.17
C ALA A 139 -8.66 -10.04 -19.85
N PRO A 140 -9.57 -9.41 -20.62
CA PRO A 140 -9.55 -8.00 -21.02
C PRO A 140 -10.08 -7.00 -19.98
N ALA A 141 -10.56 -7.44 -18.82
CA ALA A 141 -10.96 -6.51 -17.76
C ALA A 141 -9.78 -5.65 -17.32
N GLY A 142 -10.09 -4.43 -16.89
CA GLY A 142 -9.16 -3.42 -16.44
C GLY A 142 -9.71 -2.63 -15.25
N ILE A 143 -9.34 -1.36 -15.20
CA ILE A 143 -9.62 -0.49 -14.07
C ILE A 143 -11.11 -0.11 -13.95
N ALA A 144 -11.83 -0.03 -15.07
CA ALA A 144 -13.27 0.25 -15.08
C ALA A 144 -14.03 -0.85 -14.33
N GLU A 145 -13.75 -2.11 -14.63
CA GLU A 145 -14.34 -3.25 -13.92
C GLU A 145 -13.94 -3.26 -12.44
N CYS A 146 -12.69 -2.88 -12.11
CA CYS A 146 -12.29 -2.72 -10.71
C CYS A 146 -13.12 -1.65 -9.98
N CYS A 147 -13.47 -0.55 -10.65
CA CYS A 147 -14.32 0.49 -10.08
C CYS A 147 -15.73 -0.03 -9.80
N GLU A 148 -16.31 -0.79 -10.73
CA GLU A 148 -17.62 -1.42 -10.53
C GLU A 148 -17.63 -2.35 -9.31
N VAL A 149 -16.61 -3.21 -9.20
CA VAL A 149 -16.46 -4.12 -8.06
C VAL A 149 -16.19 -3.37 -6.76
N ALA A 150 -15.43 -2.28 -6.80
CA ALA A 150 -15.18 -1.42 -5.64
C ALA A 150 -16.47 -0.80 -5.09
N LEU A 151 -17.37 -0.33 -5.96
CA LEU A 151 -18.65 0.25 -5.56
C LEU A 151 -19.56 -0.81 -4.91
N LEU A 152 -19.66 -2.00 -5.51
CA LEU A 152 -20.41 -3.12 -4.94
C LEU A 152 -19.89 -3.50 -3.55
N LEU A 153 -18.58 -3.63 -3.40
CA LEU A 153 -17.97 -3.99 -2.11
C LEU A 153 -18.12 -2.87 -1.08
N ARG A 154 -18.09 -1.60 -1.49
CA ARG A 154 -18.32 -0.46 -0.60
C ARG A 154 -19.73 -0.49 0.00
N GLU A 155 -20.75 -0.73 -0.82
CA GLU A 155 -22.14 -0.83 -0.36
C GLU A 155 -22.30 -1.97 0.64
N ARG A 156 -21.69 -3.12 0.34
CA ARG A 156 -21.72 -4.28 1.24
C ARG A 156 -21.03 -4.01 2.57
N LEU A 157 -19.86 -3.39 2.55
CA LEU A 157 -19.14 -2.99 3.78
C LEU A 157 -20.00 -2.01 4.60
N ALA A 158 -20.63 -1.04 3.94
CA ALA A 158 -21.49 -0.07 4.61
C ALA A 158 -22.72 -0.72 5.27
N ALA A 159 -23.30 -1.76 4.65
CA ALA A 159 -24.40 -2.53 5.24
C ALA A 159 -24.00 -3.23 6.55
N ASP A 160 -22.73 -3.56 6.71
CA ASP A 160 -22.16 -4.13 7.94
C ASP A 160 -21.61 -3.05 8.90
N GLY A 161 -21.87 -1.77 8.65
CA GLY A 161 -21.42 -0.64 9.48
C GLY A 161 -19.96 -0.24 9.27
N LEU A 162 -19.30 -0.76 8.23
CA LEU A 162 -17.90 -0.46 7.92
C LEU A 162 -17.79 0.62 6.84
N THR A 163 -17.00 1.65 7.11
CA THR A 163 -16.70 2.69 6.11
C THR A 163 -15.42 2.31 5.35
N ALA A 164 -15.49 2.36 4.02
CA ALA A 164 -14.36 2.04 3.14
C ALA A 164 -13.76 3.28 2.48
N TRP A 165 -12.44 3.28 2.36
CA TRP A 165 -11.66 4.18 1.54
C TRP A 165 -11.03 3.41 0.38
N VAL A 166 -10.62 4.13 -0.66
CA VAL A 166 -10.11 3.53 -1.90
C VAL A 166 -8.85 4.23 -2.36
N LYS A 167 -7.93 3.42 -2.90
CA LYS A 167 -6.71 3.90 -3.57
C LYS A 167 -6.44 3.08 -4.81
N THR A 168 -5.74 3.67 -5.77
CA THR A 168 -5.09 2.90 -6.83
C THR A 168 -4.04 1.99 -6.21
N SER A 169 -3.82 0.81 -6.78
CA SER A 169 -2.63 0.03 -6.43
C SER A 169 -1.36 0.69 -6.95
N GLY A 170 -1.46 1.64 -7.89
CA GLY A 170 -0.34 2.17 -8.68
C GLY A 170 0.13 1.21 -9.78
N SER A 171 -0.61 0.11 -10.00
CA SER A 171 -0.38 -0.87 -11.05
C SER A 171 -1.62 -0.95 -11.96
N LYS A 172 -2.45 -2.00 -11.87
CA LYS A 172 -3.62 -2.20 -12.74
C LYS A 172 -4.97 -2.13 -12.01
N GLY A 173 -4.93 -2.12 -10.67
CA GLY A 173 -6.09 -2.42 -9.83
C GLY A 173 -6.32 -1.38 -8.74
N LEU A 174 -7.25 -1.68 -7.84
CA LEU A 174 -7.65 -0.83 -6.71
C LEU A 174 -7.49 -1.58 -5.40
N HIS A 175 -7.24 -0.87 -4.30
CA HIS A 175 -7.38 -1.41 -2.96
C HIS A 175 -8.51 -0.67 -2.24
N LEU A 176 -9.40 -1.43 -1.60
CA LEU A 176 -10.31 -0.89 -0.59
C LEU A 176 -9.68 -1.10 0.79
N LEU A 177 -9.81 -0.10 1.65
CA LEU A 177 -9.23 -0.02 2.97
C LEU A 177 -10.32 0.32 3.99
N VAL A 178 -10.39 -0.44 5.08
CA VAL A 178 -11.33 -0.19 6.17
C VAL A 178 -10.54 -0.16 7.48
N PRO A 179 -10.56 0.93 8.25
CA PRO A 179 -9.93 0.96 9.57
C PRO A 179 -10.76 0.14 10.56
N LEU A 180 -10.08 -0.65 11.39
CA LEU A 180 -10.69 -1.50 12.40
C LEU A 180 -10.19 -1.11 13.78
N THR A 181 -11.00 -1.34 14.82
CA THR A 181 -10.58 -1.17 16.22
C THR A 181 -9.62 -2.26 16.70
N GLY A 182 -9.26 -3.20 15.83
CA GLY A 182 -8.45 -4.38 16.14
C GLY A 182 -9.25 -5.67 15.98
N ALA A 183 -8.70 -6.64 15.25
CA ALA A 183 -9.22 -8.01 15.18
C ALA A 183 -8.13 -8.99 14.75
N PRO A 184 -8.19 -10.27 15.14
CA PRO A 184 -7.20 -11.25 14.69
C PRO A 184 -7.19 -11.33 13.16
N SER A 185 -6.01 -11.28 12.55
CA SER A 185 -5.85 -11.29 11.07
C SER A 185 -6.57 -12.46 10.40
N ARG A 186 -6.69 -13.60 11.10
CA ARG A 186 -7.47 -14.76 10.66
C ARG A 186 -8.97 -14.47 10.52
N ALA A 187 -9.54 -13.69 11.44
CA ALA A 187 -10.94 -13.29 11.42
C ALA A 187 -11.17 -12.25 10.32
N VAL A 188 -10.28 -11.26 10.19
CA VAL A 188 -10.33 -10.28 9.09
C VAL A 188 -10.24 -10.96 7.73
N THR A 189 -9.36 -11.95 7.58
CA THR A 189 -9.24 -12.76 6.35
C THR A 189 -10.52 -13.56 6.06
N ALA A 190 -11.16 -14.12 7.09
CA ALA A 190 -12.40 -14.88 6.94
C ALA A 190 -13.55 -13.98 6.49
N TYR A 191 -13.74 -12.82 7.14
CA TYR A 191 -14.75 -11.84 6.75
C TYR A 191 -14.50 -11.30 5.34
N ALA A 192 -13.26 -10.92 4.99
CA ALA A 192 -12.91 -10.50 3.64
C ALA A 192 -13.20 -11.59 2.58
N LYS A 193 -13.03 -12.87 2.93
CA LYS A 193 -13.39 -14.00 2.06
C LYS A 193 -14.90 -14.12 1.88
N GLU A 194 -15.68 -13.91 2.93
CA GLU A 194 -17.15 -13.90 2.85
C GLU A 194 -17.66 -12.79 1.93
N LEU A 195 -17.10 -11.58 2.03
CA LEU A 195 -17.36 -10.48 1.10
C LEU A 195 -17.04 -10.86 -0.35
N ALA A 196 -15.84 -11.41 -0.60
CA ALA A 196 -15.43 -11.83 -1.94
C ALA A 196 -16.33 -12.96 -2.51
N LEU A 197 -16.75 -13.90 -1.67
CA LEU A 197 -17.69 -14.97 -2.02
C LEU A 197 -19.07 -14.41 -2.36
N ALA A 198 -19.59 -13.50 -1.54
CA ALA A 198 -20.88 -12.85 -1.78
C ALA A 198 -20.85 -12.05 -3.10
N ALA A 199 -19.82 -11.23 -3.32
CA ALA A 199 -19.64 -10.48 -4.57
C ALA A 199 -19.53 -11.41 -5.79
N THR A 200 -18.86 -12.56 -5.66
CA THR A 200 -18.81 -13.58 -6.74
C THR A 200 -20.20 -14.17 -7.02
N ARG A 201 -21.05 -14.35 -6.01
CA ARG A 201 -22.41 -14.90 -6.21
C ARG A 201 -23.35 -13.87 -6.83
N GLU A 202 -23.20 -12.61 -6.44
CA GLU A 202 -24.02 -11.50 -6.90
C GLU A 202 -23.67 -11.10 -8.34
N ALA A 203 -22.38 -11.01 -8.66
CA ALA A 203 -21.88 -10.62 -9.98
C ALA A 203 -20.88 -11.64 -10.54
N PRO A 204 -21.29 -12.88 -10.84
CA PRO A 204 -20.39 -13.97 -11.25
C PRO A 204 -19.67 -13.70 -12.56
N GLU A 205 -20.22 -12.85 -13.44
CA GLU A 205 -19.56 -12.45 -14.69
C GLU A 205 -18.50 -11.37 -14.52
N LEU A 206 -18.51 -10.66 -13.38
CA LEU A 206 -17.59 -9.56 -13.10
C LEU A 206 -16.54 -9.93 -12.04
N VAL A 207 -16.90 -10.77 -11.06
CA VAL A 207 -16.09 -11.02 -9.85
C VAL A 207 -15.64 -12.47 -9.78
N VAL A 208 -14.40 -12.67 -9.33
CA VAL A 208 -13.88 -13.99 -8.94
C VAL A 208 -13.13 -13.92 -7.62
N HIS A 209 -13.43 -14.80 -6.66
CA HIS A 209 -12.66 -14.92 -5.40
C HIS A 209 -11.61 -16.04 -5.45
N ARG A 210 -11.63 -16.90 -6.48
CA ARG A 210 -10.70 -18.04 -6.59
C ARG A 210 -9.36 -17.59 -7.15
N MET A 211 -8.27 -17.96 -6.48
CA MET A 211 -6.91 -17.53 -6.84
C MET A 211 -6.45 -17.99 -8.24
N ALA A 212 -7.02 -19.05 -8.80
CA ALA A 212 -6.56 -19.64 -10.06
C ALA A 212 -6.66 -18.63 -11.23
N LYS A 213 -5.50 -18.22 -11.79
CA LYS A 213 -5.41 -17.20 -12.85
C LYS A 213 -6.31 -17.48 -14.07
N ARG A 214 -6.49 -18.76 -14.44
CA ARG A 214 -7.36 -19.19 -15.55
C ARG A 214 -8.84 -18.77 -15.39
N LEU A 215 -9.28 -18.45 -14.17
CA LEU A 215 -10.65 -18.05 -13.88
C LEU A 215 -10.87 -16.53 -13.95
N ARG A 216 -9.79 -15.76 -14.20
CA ARG A 216 -9.83 -14.29 -14.13
C ARG A 216 -10.08 -13.61 -15.47
N ALA A 217 -10.10 -14.34 -16.58
CA ALA A 217 -10.26 -13.73 -17.90
C ALA A 217 -11.58 -12.93 -17.96
N GLY A 218 -11.49 -11.63 -18.19
CA GLY A 218 -12.63 -10.70 -18.21
C GLY A 218 -13.25 -10.40 -16.85
N LYS A 219 -12.61 -10.79 -15.74
CA LYS A 219 -13.14 -10.64 -14.37
C LYS A 219 -12.14 -9.95 -13.45
N VAL A 220 -12.65 -9.39 -12.36
CA VAL A 220 -11.85 -8.83 -11.26
C VAL A 220 -11.68 -9.90 -10.18
N PHE A 221 -10.43 -10.21 -9.88
CA PHE A 221 -10.08 -11.03 -8.74
C PHE A 221 -10.10 -10.20 -7.47
N VAL A 222 -10.95 -10.57 -6.50
CA VAL A 222 -10.98 -9.96 -5.16
C VAL A 222 -10.05 -10.77 -4.26
N ASP A 223 -8.82 -10.29 -4.09
CA ASP A 223 -7.81 -10.94 -3.24
C ASP A 223 -8.02 -10.61 -1.76
N PHE A 224 -8.86 -11.41 -1.11
CA PHE A 224 -9.07 -11.35 0.34
C PHE A 224 -7.85 -11.81 1.15
N SER A 225 -6.88 -12.50 0.53
CA SER A 225 -5.76 -13.13 1.24
C SER A 225 -4.71 -12.14 1.74
N GLN A 226 -4.77 -10.88 1.27
CA GLN A 226 -3.91 -9.79 1.70
C GLN A 226 -4.04 -9.47 3.19
N ASN A 227 -5.13 -9.91 3.85
CA ASN A 227 -5.35 -9.75 5.29
C ASN A 227 -4.63 -10.78 6.17
N SER A 228 -3.91 -11.74 5.57
CA SER A 228 -3.09 -12.67 6.35
C SER A 228 -1.96 -11.93 7.07
N ALA A 229 -1.70 -12.28 8.34
CA ALA A 229 -0.64 -11.64 9.15
C ALA A 229 0.76 -11.67 8.51
N SER A 230 1.02 -12.61 7.59
CA SER A 230 2.30 -12.75 6.88
C SER A 230 2.43 -11.87 5.62
N LYS A 231 1.34 -11.25 5.17
CA LYS A 231 1.25 -10.43 3.96
C LYS A 231 1.47 -8.96 4.27
N THR A 232 1.82 -8.23 3.22
CA THR A 232 1.98 -6.78 3.23
C THR A 232 1.40 -6.23 1.95
N THR A 233 0.87 -5.02 2.00
CA THR A 233 0.33 -4.32 0.82
C THR A 233 1.11 -3.05 0.56
N ALA A 234 1.14 -2.60 -0.69
CA ALA A 234 1.70 -1.29 -1.04
C ALA A 234 1.05 -0.20 -0.17
N THR A 235 1.88 0.49 0.60
CA THR A 235 1.45 1.53 1.54
C THR A 235 0.84 2.67 0.74
N PRO A 236 -0.26 3.31 1.21
CA PRO A 236 -0.74 4.51 0.54
C PRO A 236 0.37 5.54 0.33
N TYR A 237 0.33 6.23 -0.80
CA TYR A 237 1.33 7.21 -1.23
C TYR A 237 2.72 6.64 -1.58
N THR A 238 2.96 5.34 -1.46
CA THR A 238 4.21 4.76 -1.96
C THR A 238 4.28 4.86 -3.47
N LEU A 239 5.46 5.21 -3.98
CA LEU A 239 5.82 4.99 -5.37
C LEU A 239 5.86 3.49 -5.66
N ARG A 240 5.61 3.14 -6.93
CA ARG A 240 5.74 1.80 -7.48
C ARG A 240 7.00 1.72 -8.32
N ALA A 241 7.78 0.65 -8.19
CA ALA A 241 8.91 0.32 -9.02
C ALA A 241 8.42 -0.30 -10.32
N ARG A 242 8.13 0.58 -11.26
CA ARG A 242 7.58 0.36 -12.59
C ARG A 242 8.30 1.31 -13.56
N PRO A 243 8.13 1.19 -14.88
CA PRO A 243 8.81 2.08 -15.82
C PRO A 243 8.52 3.59 -15.60
N HIS A 244 7.37 3.92 -15.02
CA HIS A 244 6.98 5.27 -14.63
C HIS A 244 6.79 5.37 -13.11
N PRO A 245 6.93 6.58 -12.52
CA PRO A 245 6.81 6.83 -11.08
C PRO A 245 5.34 6.87 -10.65
N THR A 246 4.61 5.77 -10.91
CA THR A 246 3.22 5.64 -10.48
C THR A 246 3.14 5.47 -8.97
N VAL A 247 2.05 5.95 -8.39
CA VAL A 247 1.82 6.00 -6.94
C VAL A 247 0.63 5.11 -6.59
N SER A 248 0.69 4.44 -5.44
CA SER A 248 -0.50 3.87 -4.82
C SER A 248 -1.33 5.00 -4.18
N ALA A 249 -2.07 5.70 -5.02
CA ALA A 249 -2.63 7.01 -4.71
C ALA A 249 -4.09 6.91 -4.25
N PRO A 250 -4.47 7.57 -3.14
CA PRO A 250 -5.85 7.67 -2.71
C PRO A 250 -6.74 8.35 -3.75
N LEU A 251 -7.99 7.88 -3.80
CA LEU A 251 -9.02 8.37 -4.69
C LEU A 251 -10.24 8.83 -3.90
N THR A 252 -10.98 9.75 -4.48
CA THR A 252 -12.36 10.02 -4.06
C THR A 252 -13.28 8.94 -4.63
N TRP A 253 -14.43 8.72 -3.97
CA TRP A 253 -15.44 7.80 -4.49
C TRP A 253 -16.12 8.33 -5.76
N GLU A 254 -16.12 9.65 -6.00
CA GLU A 254 -16.59 10.25 -7.25
C GLU A 254 -15.71 9.84 -8.44
N GLU A 255 -14.38 9.87 -8.27
CA GLU A 255 -13.45 9.39 -9.30
C GLU A 255 -13.70 7.91 -9.64
N VAL A 256 -13.98 7.08 -8.63
CA VAL A 256 -14.32 5.66 -8.82
C VAL A 256 -15.68 5.51 -9.52
N ALA A 257 -16.67 6.33 -9.16
CA ALA A 257 -17.99 6.30 -9.80
C ALA A 257 -17.95 6.67 -11.29
N THR A 258 -17.02 7.55 -11.69
CA THR A 258 -16.76 7.86 -13.11
C THR A 258 -15.93 6.81 -13.83
N ARG A 259 -15.59 5.69 -13.18
CA ARG A 259 -14.86 4.54 -13.75
C ARG A 259 -13.49 4.88 -14.37
N GLY A 260 -12.89 6.00 -13.96
CA GLY A 260 -11.67 6.50 -14.59
C GLY A 260 -11.90 6.98 -16.03
N GLU A 261 -13.11 7.41 -16.38
CA GLU A 261 -13.44 8.10 -17.65
C GLU A 261 -13.36 9.63 -17.51
N GLY A 262 -13.15 10.13 -16.30
CA GLY A 262 -12.99 11.55 -15.98
C GLY A 262 -11.59 12.11 -16.32
N PRO A 263 -11.18 13.21 -15.66
CA PRO A 263 -9.91 13.91 -15.97
C PRO A 263 -8.64 13.06 -15.73
N LEU A 264 -8.77 11.92 -15.04
CA LEU A 264 -7.69 10.95 -14.82
C LEU A 264 -8.03 9.62 -15.52
N PRO A 265 -7.87 9.54 -16.85
CA PRO A 265 -8.19 8.35 -17.61
C PRO A 265 -7.41 7.15 -17.09
N GLY A 266 -8.14 6.09 -16.74
CA GLY A 266 -7.58 4.84 -16.24
C GLY A 266 -6.96 4.90 -14.83
N LEU A 267 -7.18 5.97 -14.07
CA LEU A 267 -6.76 6.14 -12.67
C LEU A 267 -5.26 5.87 -12.44
N ARG A 268 -4.42 6.28 -13.37
CA ARG A 268 -2.97 6.16 -13.26
C ARG A 268 -2.36 7.48 -12.78
N ILE A 269 -1.96 7.51 -11.52
CA ILE A 269 -1.41 8.70 -10.87
C ILE A 269 0.10 8.55 -10.72
N GLU A 270 0.85 9.53 -11.23
CA GLU A 270 2.31 9.63 -11.09
C GLU A 270 2.71 10.59 -9.95
N ALA A 271 4.00 10.62 -9.57
CA ALA A 271 4.55 11.40 -8.46
C ALA A 271 4.08 12.86 -8.40
N SER A 272 4.23 13.61 -9.50
CA SER A 272 3.88 15.04 -9.54
C SER A 272 2.38 15.27 -9.36
N GLU A 273 1.55 14.44 -10.00
CA GLU A 273 0.10 14.49 -9.84
C GLU A 273 -0.31 14.13 -8.40
N ALA A 274 0.33 13.14 -7.78
CA ALA A 274 0.05 12.78 -6.38
C ALA A 274 0.31 13.95 -5.41
N LEU A 275 1.39 14.72 -5.62
CA LEU A 275 1.68 15.94 -4.85
C LEU A 275 0.57 16.98 -5.02
N ALA A 276 0.23 17.30 -6.28
CA ALA A 276 -0.83 18.27 -6.58
C ALA A 276 -2.19 17.85 -6.01
N ARG A 277 -2.46 16.54 -5.95
CA ARG A 277 -3.68 15.99 -5.35
C ARG A 277 -3.72 16.18 -3.84
N VAL A 278 -2.60 15.98 -3.13
CA VAL A 278 -2.54 16.24 -1.69
C VAL A 278 -2.73 17.72 -1.38
N GLU A 279 -2.15 18.62 -2.19
CA GLU A 279 -2.40 20.06 -2.06
C GLU A 279 -3.87 20.42 -2.26
N ARG A 280 -4.54 19.78 -3.22
CA ARG A 280 -5.96 20.05 -3.55
C ARG A 280 -6.95 19.44 -2.55
N HIS A 281 -6.72 18.21 -2.13
CA HIS A 281 -7.71 17.40 -1.38
C HIS A 281 -7.32 17.15 0.08
N GLY A 282 -6.08 17.44 0.47
CA GLY A 282 -5.51 16.97 1.73
C GLY A 282 -5.28 15.46 1.74
N ASP A 283 -5.16 14.89 2.94
CA ASP A 283 -5.03 13.45 3.15
C ASP A 283 -6.40 12.76 3.12
N LEU A 284 -6.76 12.20 1.96
CA LEU A 284 -7.99 11.42 1.79
C LEU A 284 -8.03 10.16 2.66
N LEU A 285 -6.89 9.67 3.17
CA LEU A 285 -6.78 8.49 4.02
C LEU A 285 -6.41 8.80 5.48
N ALA A 286 -6.48 10.07 5.91
CA ALA A 286 -6.33 10.44 7.31
C ALA A 286 -7.22 9.61 8.26
N PRO A 287 -8.49 9.27 7.91
CA PRO A 287 -9.34 8.44 8.75
C PRO A 287 -8.79 7.01 9.01
N LEU A 288 -7.88 6.51 8.18
CA LEU A 288 -7.24 5.22 8.40
C LEU A 288 -6.18 5.25 9.52
N SER A 289 -5.60 6.41 9.79
CA SER A 289 -4.47 6.57 10.70
C SER A 289 -4.82 7.28 12.00
N ASP A 290 -5.92 8.07 12.02
CA ASP A 290 -6.37 8.80 13.22
C ASP A 290 -7.39 8.06 14.09
N GLY A 291 -7.87 6.90 13.63
CA GLY A 291 -8.76 6.01 14.38
C GLY A 291 -10.23 6.47 14.47
N ARG A 292 -10.59 7.68 13.99
CA ARG A 292 -11.96 8.22 14.13
C ARG A 292 -13.01 7.45 13.34
N ALA A 293 -12.58 6.76 12.29
CA ALA A 293 -13.43 5.93 11.45
C ALA A 293 -13.36 4.44 11.79
N ALA A 294 -12.53 4.04 12.76
CA ALA A 294 -12.33 2.64 13.08
C ALA A 294 -13.61 2.02 13.66
N ALA A 295 -13.97 0.85 13.15
CA ALA A 295 -15.13 0.08 13.61
C ALA A 295 -14.71 -1.35 14.00
N PRO A 296 -15.43 -2.03 14.91
CA PRO A 296 -15.17 -3.43 15.20
C PRO A 296 -15.47 -4.30 13.96
N LEU A 297 -14.75 -5.41 13.82
CA LEU A 297 -15.06 -6.37 12.77
C LEU A 297 -16.44 -7.01 13.06
N PRO A 298 -17.35 -7.11 12.09
CA PRO A 298 -18.67 -7.72 12.29
C PRO A 298 -18.55 -9.16 12.81
N GLY A 299 -19.28 -9.47 13.88
CA GLY A 299 -19.31 -10.81 14.48
C GLY A 299 -18.04 -11.23 15.23
N SER A 300 -17.13 -10.29 15.52
CA SER A 300 -15.96 -10.50 16.40
C SER A 300 -16.22 -10.17 17.87
#